data_AF-A0A1Q3UP23-F1
#
_entry.id   AF-A0A1Q3UP23-F1
#
_cell.length_a   1.000
_cell.length_b   1.000
_cell.length_c   1.000
_cell.angle_alpha   90.00
_cell.angle_beta   90.00
_cell.angle_gamma   90.00
#
_symmetry.space_group_name_H-M   'P 1'
#
loop_
_entity.id
_entity.type
_entity.pdbx_description
1 polymer ?
#
loop_
_entity_poly.entity_id
_entity_poly.type
_entity_poly.pdbx_seq_one_letter_code
_entity_poly.pdbx_strand_id
1 'polypeptide(L)' 'MASRPEATDMTNLPEEHAASFEEWCKLSGLDRHYVRRNYATIRRRYDADPLTPMPSLPPPSVKQRDRYDEL' A
#
# COMPACT_ATOMS: atom_id res chain seq x y z
N MET A 1 5.63 -39.78 30.81
CA MET A 1 4.57 -39.03 30.10
C MET A 1 5.09 -37.63 29.83
N ALA A 2 4.96 -37.21 28.58
CA ALA A 2 5.52 -36.00 28.00
C ALA A 2 4.91 -34.72 28.62
N SER A 3 5.68 -33.62 28.57
CA SER A 3 5.31 -32.41 27.80
C SER A 3 6.34 -31.31 28.04
N ARG A 4 7.21 -31.11 27.05
CA ARG A 4 7.90 -29.82 26.83
C ARG A 4 6.83 -28.85 26.30
N PRO A 5 6.67 -27.64 26.84
CA PRO A 5 6.07 -26.58 26.05
C PRO A 5 7.12 -26.07 25.05
N GLU A 6 6.69 -26.09 23.80
CA GLU A 6 7.33 -25.62 22.58
C GLU A 6 8.02 -24.27 22.73
N ALA A 7 9.13 -24.15 22.00
CA ALA A 7 9.79 -22.90 21.71
C ALA A 7 8.76 -21.90 21.14
N THR A 8 8.46 -20.87 21.93
CA THR A 8 7.91 -19.65 21.35
C THR A 8 9.08 -18.98 20.66
N ASP A 9 9.21 -19.28 19.38
CA ASP A 9 10.06 -18.59 18.43
C ASP A 9 9.65 -17.10 18.45
N MET A 10 10.29 -16.32 19.32
CA MET A 10 10.25 -14.86 19.31
C MET A 10 11.28 -14.34 18.30
N THR A 11 11.34 -14.94 17.12
CA THR A 11 12.05 -14.39 15.98
C THR A 11 11.08 -13.51 15.17
N ASN A 12 10.32 -12.65 15.85
CA ASN A 12 9.86 -11.41 15.23
C ASN A 12 11.07 -10.48 15.17
N LEU A 13 12.01 -10.82 14.28
CA LEU A 13 12.95 -9.82 13.80
C LEU A 13 12.09 -8.68 13.25
N PRO A 14 12.30 -7.42 13.66
CA PRO A 14 11.88 -6.30 12.85
C PRO A 14 12.76 -6.39 11.61
N GLU A 15 12.31 -7.20 10.66
CA GLU A 15 12.94 -7.27 9.38
C GLU A 15 12.84 -5.85 8.84
N GLU A 16 13.98 -5.18 8.74
CA GLU A 16 14.18 -3.96 7.96
C GLU A 16 13.96 -4.25 6.47
N HIS A 17 12.90 -5.00 6.19
CA HIS A 17 12.35 -5.24 4.90
C HIS A 17 11.79 -3.91 4.44
N ALA A 18 12.43 -3.40 3.40
CA ALA A 18 11.76 -2.55 2.42
C ALA A 18 10.27 -2.95 2.36
N ALA A 19 9.39 -2.05 2.79
CA ALA A 19 7.96 -2.31 2.87
C ALA A 19 7.54 -2.96 1.54
N SER A 20 6.78 -4.05 1.59
CA SER A 20 6.32 -4.72 0.37
C SER A 20 5.62 -3.70 -0.55
N PHE A 21 5.68 -3.87 -1.87
CA PHE A 21 5.06 -2.91 -2.81
C PHE A 21 3.61 -2.54 -2.44
N GLU A 22 2.81 -3.52 -2.02
CA GLU A 22 1.44 -3.28 -1.56
C GLU A 22 1.39 -2.41 -0.29
N GLU A 23 2.30 -2.63 0.65
CA GLU A 23 2.38 -1.89 1.90
C GLU A 23 2.88 -0.47 1.67
N TRP A 24 3.89 -0.30 0.80
CA TRP A 24 4.34 1.01 0.33
C TRP A 24 3.21 1.79 -0.36
N CYS A 25 2.39 1.14 -1.18
CA CYS A 25 1.22 1.78 -1.81
C CYS A 25 0.16 2.21 -0.77
N LYS A 26 -0.07 1.39 0.27
CA LYS A 26 -1.00 1.72 1.37
C LYS A 26 -0.48 2.90 2.20
N LEU A 27 0.81 2.90 2.55
CA LEU A 27 1.46 3.99 3.29
C LEU A 27 1.43 5.31 2.51
N SER A 28 1.52 5.23 1.18
CA SER A 28 1.42 6.38 0.28
C SER A 28 -0.02 6.90 0.11
N GLY A 29 -1.02 6.24 0.71
CA GLY A 29 -2.43 6.62 0.58
C GLY A 29 -2.98 6.49 -0.85
N LEU A 30 -2.39 5.63 -1.68
CA LEU A 30 -2.77 5.50 -3.08
C LEU A 30 -4.01 4.60 -3.23
N ASP A 31 -5.04 5.13 -3.89
CA ASP A 31 -6.23 4.35 -4.22
C ASP A 31 -5.93 3.20 -5.21
N ARG A 32 -6.65 2.08 -5.08
CA ARG A 32 -6.47 0.90 -5.92
C ARG A 32 -6.62 1.19 -7.42
N HIS A 33 -7.56 2.06 -7.79
CA HIS A 33 -7.75 2.44 -9.19
C HIS A 33 -6.60 3.32 -9.69
N TYR A 34 -6.08 4.21 -8.85
CA TYR A 34 -4.91 5.02 -9.17
C TYR A 34 -3.67 4.15 -9.37
N VAL A 35 -3.43 3.20 -8.45
CA VAL A 35 -2.33 2.23 -8.55
C VAL A 35 -2.43 1.43 -9.84
N ARG A 36 -3.63 0.93 -10.17
CA ARG A 36 -3.83 0.14 -11.39
C ARG A 36 -3.59 0.95 -12.68
N ARG A 37 -4.01 2.21 -12.71
CA ARG A 37 -3.83 3.10 -13.89
C ARG A 37 -2.38 3.55 -14.07
N ASN A 38 -1.62 3.65 -12.98
CA ASN A 38 -0.26 4.20 -12.97
C ASN A 38 0.79 3.16 -12.55
N TYR A 39 0.48 1.86 -12.65
CA TYR A 39 1.28 0.78 -12.08
C TYR A 39 2.75 0.85 -12.48
N ALA A 40 3.04 1.03 -13.77
CA ALA A 40 4.41 1.09 -14.28
C ALA A 40 5.22 2.25 -13.65
N THR A 41 4.60 3.41 -13.48
CA THR A 41 5.25 4.59 -12.88
C THR A 41 5.48 4.41 -11.39
N ILE A 42 4.48 3.87 -10.68
CA ILE A 42 4.55 3.62 -9.24
C ILE A 42 5.57 2.53 -8.95
N ARG A 43 5.60 1.46 -9.76
CA ARG A 43 6.57 0.38 -9.63
C ARG A 43 8.01 0.87 -9.81
N ARG A 44 8.28 1.71 -10.82
CA ARG A 44 9.60 2.33 -10.99
C ARG A 44 10.01 3.21 -9.80
N ARG A 45 9.07 3.92 -9.19
CA ARG A 45 9.36 4.73 -7.98
C ARG A 45 9.68 3.84 -6.80
N TYR A 46 8.89 2.79 -6.58
CA TYR A 46 9.16 1.81 -5.55
C TYR A 46 10.53 1.13 -5.74
N ASP A 47 10.87 0.72 -6.95
CA ASP A 47 12.15 0.09 -7.25
C ASP A 47 13.33 1.07 -7.07
N ALA A 48 13.09 2.38 -7.23
CA ALA A 48 14.11 3.43 -7.03
C ALA A 48 14.25 3.87 -5.57
N ASP A 49 13.15 3.96 -4.83
CA ASP A 49 13.11 4.34 -3.42
C ASP A 49 11.96 3.61 -2.69
N PRO A 50 12.23 2.40 -2.20
CA PRO A 50 11.24 1.61 -1.47
C PRO A 50 11.08 2.04 -0.01
N LEU A 51 11.95 2.93 0.49
CA LEU A 51 11.93 3.40 1.88
C LEU A 51 11.10 4.67 2.03
N THR A 52 11.00 5.48 0.99
CA THR A 52 10.21 6.70 0.99
C THR A 52 8.84 6.49 0.31
N PRO A 53 7.73 6.37 1.06
CA PRO A 53 6.41 6.34 0.47
C PRO A 53 6.11 7.64 -0.30
N MET A 54 5.30 7.53 -1.35
CA MET A 54 4.85 8.69 -2.12
C MET A 54 4.03 9.62 -1.21
N PRO A 55 4.18 10.95 -1.34
CA PRO A 55 3.28 11.88 -0.66
C PRO A 55 1.85 11.59 -1.10
N SER A 56 0.93 11.58 -0.13
CA SER A 56 -0.48 11.33 -0.37
C SER A 56 -1.01 12.32 -1.40
N LEU A 57 -1.46 11.79 -2.54
CA LEU A 57 -2.07 12.63 -3.55
C LEU A 57 -3.45 13.08 -3.05
N PRO A 58 -3.86 14.33 -3.33
CA PRO A 58 -5.22 14.73 -3.05
C PRO A 58 -6.18 13.75 -3.73
N PRO A 59 -7.27 13.33 -3.06
CA PRO A 59 -8.21 12.40 -3.64
C PRO A 59 -8.66 12.93 -5.01
N PRO A 60 -8.80 12.06 -6.03
CA PRO A 60 -9.23 12.51 -7.35
C PRO A 60 -10.55 13.25 -7.18
N SER A 61 -10.60 14.50 -7.66
CA SER A 61 -11.82 15.30 -7.63
C SER A 61 -12.88 14.51 -8.40
N VAL A 62 -13.77 13.86 -7.66
CA VAL A 62 -14.92 13.17 -8.24
C VAL A 62 -15.72 14.27 -8.91
N LYS A 63 -15.64 14.36 -10.24
CA LYS A 63 -16.56 15.20 -10.99
C LYS A 63 -17.94 14.71 -10.58
N GLN A 64 -18.69 15.53 -9.85
CA GLN A 64 -20.08 15.24 -9.54
C GLN A 64 -20.72 14.81 -10.86
N ARG A 65 -21.23 13.59 -10.91
CA ARG A 65 -22.09 13.19 -12.01
C ARG A 65 -23.24 14.19 -12.01
N ASP A 66 -23.42 14.90 -13.13
CA ASP A 66 -24.65 15.65 -13.37
C ASP A 66 -25.81 14.71 -13.05
N ARG A 67 -26.51 15.01 -11.95
CA ARG A 67 -27.80 14.39 -11.70
C ARG A 67 -28.69 14.97 -12.79
N TYR A 68 -28.96 14.17 -13.81
CA TYR A 68 -30.15 14.39 -14.60
C TYR A 68 -31.32 14.13 -13.66
N ASP A 69 -31.72 15.15 -12.89
CA ASP A 69 -33.08 15.18 -12.37
C ASP A 69 -33.97 15.38 -13.59
N GLU A 70 -34.78 14.35 -13.79
CA GLU A 70 -35.69 14.14 -14.90
C GLU A 70 -36.69 15.31 -14.96
N LEU A 71 -36.90 15.82 -16.19
CA LEU A 71 -37.85 16.89 -16.54
C LEU A 71 -39.30 16.50 -16.30
#